data_AF-A0A369NR32-F1
#
_entry.id   AF-A0A369NR32-F1
#
_cell.length_a   1.000
_cell.length_b   1.000
_cell.length_c   1.000
_cell.angle_alpha   90.00
_cell.angle_beta   90.00
_cell.angle_gamma   90.00
#
_symmetry.space_group_name_H-M   'P 1'
#
loop_
_entity.id
_entity.type
_entity.pdbx_description
1 polymer ?
#
loop_
_entity_poly.entity_id
_entity_poly.type
_entity_poly.pdbx_seq_one_letter_code
_entity_poly.pdbx_strand_id
1 'polypeptide(L)'
;MNKDEILEKSRRDNDGMDERFKLMQWRASYLMLSVMMVVWALLFLWDSLHGQSTDVSFAIVMSGIAAMNFYQFYQFRYKTALGAGVLVTVAVISVVVHHIFATM
;
A
#
# COMPACT_ATOMS: atom_id res chain seq x y z
N MET A 1 32.53 20.35 9.74
CA MET A 1 31.80 19.50 8.78
C MET A 1 32.61 19.50 7.50
N ASN A 2 33.17 18.36 7.11
CA ASN A 2 34.19 18.31 6.05
C ASN A 2 33.52 18.22 4.67
N LYS A 3 33.93 19.08 3.73
CA LYS A 3 33.25 19.27 2.44
C LYS A 3 33.30 18.01 1.57
N ASP A 4 34.39 17.26 1.68
CA ASP A 4 34.62 16.03 0.93
C ASP A 4 33.70 14.90 1.41
N GLU A 5 33.42 14.85 2.72
CA GLU A 5 32.52 13.89 3.35
C GLU A 5 31.06 14.10 2.90
N ILE A 6 30.66 15.36 2.70
CA ILE A 6 29.34 15.73 2.17
C ILE A 6 29.22 15.37 0.69
N LEU A 7 30.30 15.58 -0.08
CA LEU A 7 30.33 15.30 -1.52
C LEU A 7 30.35 13.79 -1.80
N GLU A 8 31.05 13.00 -0.99
CA GLU A 8 30.99 11.54 -1.05
C GLU A 8 29.62 11.01 -0.64
N LYS A 9 29.03 11.53 0.44
CA LYS A 9 27.68 11.15 0.85
C LYS A 9 26.63 11.50 -0.22
N SER A 10 26.74 12.68 -0.82
CA SER A 10 25.88 13.10 -1.93
C SER A 10 26.07 12.23 -3.17
N ARG A 11 27.31 11.89 -3.55
CA ARG A 11 27.56 10.96 -4.66
C ARG A 11 27.02 9.56 -4.39
N ARG A 12 27.11 9.08 -3.15
CA ARG A 12 26.62 7.76 -2.73
C ARG A 12 25.09 7.68 -2.67
N ASP A 13 24.43 8.75 -2.21
CA ASP A 13 22.96 8.83 -2.12
C ASP A 13 22.29 9.14 -3.47
N ASN A 14 23.04 9.74 -4.40
CA ASN A 14 22.57 10.19 -5.72
C ASN A 14 23.07 9.29 -6.88
N ASP A 15 23.63 8.12 -6.57
CA ASP A 15 24.16 7.15 -7.55
C ASP A 15 23.01 6.38 -8.24
N GLY A 16 22.29 7.06 -9.13
CA GLY A 16 21.46 6.41 -10.15
C GLY A 16 19.99 6.82 -10.23
N MET A 17 19.44 7.57 -9.26
CA MET A 17 18.08 8.12 -9.35
C MET A 17 18.00 9.48 -8.67
N ASP A 18 17.85 10.53 -9.49
CA ASP A 18 17.55 11.89 -9.04
C ASP A 18 16.38 11.89 -8.04
N GLU A 19 16.49 12.67 -6.97
CA GLU A 19 15.42 12.83 -5.97
C GLU A 19 14.07 13.20 -6.62
N ARG A 20 14.11 13.94 -7.75
CA ARG A 20 12.92 14.24 -8.56
C ARG A 20 12.25 13.00 -9.16
N PHE A 21 13.02 12.02 -9.61
CA PHE A 21 12.48 10.75 -10.12
C PHE A 21 11.79 9.96 -9.00
N LYS A 22 12.41 9.89 -7.82
CA LYS A 22 11.78 9.26 -6.63
C LYS A 22 10.45 9.95 -6.30
N LEU A 23 10.42 11.28 -6.30
CA LEU A 23 9.23 12.08 -5.98
C LEU A 23 8.13 11.93 -7.04
N MET A 24 8.50 11.90 -8.32
CA MET A 24 7.58 11.66 -9.44
C MET A 24 6.98 10.26 -9.37
N GLN A 25 7.79 9.24 -9.09
CA GLN A 25 7.32 7.87 -8.95
C GLN A 25 6.39 7.70 -7.74
N TRP A 26 6.68 8.35 -6.62
CA TRP A 26 5.78 8.40 -5.46
C TRP A 26 4.42 9.02 -5.81
N ARG A 27 4.41 10.16 -6.51
CA ARG A 27 3.17 10.81 -6.97
C ARG A 27 2.40 9.94 -7.95
N ALA A 28 3.09 9.29 -8.88
CA ALA A 28 2.49 8.36 -9.83
C ALA A 28 1.84 7.16 -9.12
N SER A 29 2.51 6.58 -8.12
CA SER A 29 1.95 5.49 -7.30
C SER A 29 0.69 5.92 -6.55
N TYR A 30 0.68 7.11 -5.95
CA TYR A 30 -0.53 7.62 -5.28
C TYR A 30 -1.69 7.85 -6.25
N LEU A 31 -1.41 8.37 -7.44
CA LEU A 31 -2.43 8.60 -8.47
C LEU A 31 -2.97 7.28 -9.04
N MET A 32 -2.11 6.27 -9.23
CA MET A 32 -2.53 4.92 -9.62
C MET A 32 -3.46 4.31 -8.57
N LEU A 33 -3.08 4.38 -7.30
CA LEU A 33 -3.89 3.86 -6.20
C LEU A 33 -5.22 4.59 -6.04
N SER A 34 -5.24 5.91 -6.20
CA SER A 34 -6.50 6.66 -6.10
C SER A 34 -7.48 6.26 -7.21
N VAL A 35 -7.01 6.13 -8.45
CA VAL A 35 -7.84 5.66 -9.57
C VAL A 35 -8.31 4.22 -9.33
N MET A 36 -7.42 3.34 -8.88
CA MET A 36 -7.76 1.95 -8.56
C MET A 36 -8.82 1.85 -7.46
N MET A 37 -8.71 2.65 -6.40
CA MET A 37 -9.68 2.70 -5.30
C MET A 37 -11.05 3.20 -5.76
N VAL A 38 -11.11 4.16 -6.69
CA VAL A 38 -12.37 4.65 -7.24
C VAL A 38 -13.07 3.56 -8.06
N VAL A 39 -12.35 2.89 -8.96
CA VAL A 39 -12.92 1.79 -9.76
C VAL A 39 -13.36 0.64 -8.86
N TRP A 40 -12.52 0.25 -7.89
CA TRP A 40 -12.87 -0.77 -6.91
C TRP A 40 -14.13 -0.41 -6.12
N ALA A 41 -14.26 0.82 -5.62
CA ALA A 41 -15.42 1.23 -4.85
C ALA A 41 -16.71 1.16 -5.67
N LEU A 42 -16.67 1.53 -6.95
CA LEU A 42 -17.82 1.40 -7.86
C LEU A 42 -18.23 -0.06 -8.05
N LEU A 43 -17.26 -0.94 -8.32
CA LEU A 43 -17.53 -2.38 -8.49
C LEU A 43 -18.00 -3.02 -7.19
N PHE A 44 -17.38 -2.68 -6.06
CA PHE A 44 -17.79 -3.16 -4.74
C PHE A 44 -19.23 -2.79 -4.42
N LEU A 45 -19.63 -1.54 -4.69
CA LEU A 45 -21.00 -1.09 -4.48
C LEU A 45 -21.97 -1.85 -5.40
N TRP A 46 -21.58 -2.04 -6.67
CA TRP A 46 -22.37 -2.78 -7.64
C TRP A 46 -22.58 -4.25 -7.20
N ASP A 47 -21.51 -4.95 -6.87
CA ASP A 47 -21.53 -6.35 -6.44
C ASP A 47 -22.33 -6.52 -5.14
N SER A 48 -22.18 -5.58 -4.20
CA SER A 48 -22.95 -5.55 -2.95
C SER A 48 -24.46 -5.38 -3.21
N LEU A 49 -24.85 -4.48 -4.13
CA LEU A 49 -26.25 -4.28 -4.50
C LEU A 49 -26.86 -5.50 -5.24
N HIS A 50 -26.04 -6.28 -5.93
CA HIS A 50 -26.46 -7.48 -6.65
C HIS A 50 -26.34 -8.77 -5.81
N GLY A 51 -25.96 -8.66 -4.52
CA GLY A 51 -25.80 -9.80 -3.63
C GLY A 51 -24.64 -10.74 -4.01
N GLN A 52 -23.68 -10.26 -4.80
CA GLN A 52 -22.48 -11.02 -5.13
C GLN A 52 -21.45 -10.98 -4.00
N SER A 53 -20.60 -12.00 -3.95
CA SER A 53 -19.52 -12.10 -2.97
C SER A 53 -18.48 -11.00 -3.20
N THR A 54 -18.39 -10.06 -2.25
CA THR A 54 -17.36 -9.00 -2.23
C THR A 54 -16.10 -9.38 -1.43
N ASP A 55 -16.08 -10.54 -0.78
CA ASP A 55 -15.01 -10.97 0.13
C ASP A 55 -13.64 -11.02 -0.54
N VAL A 56 -13.58 -11.59 -1.75
CA VAL A 56 -12.34 -11.72 -2.53
C VAL A 56 -11.81 -10.35 -2.95
N SER A 57 -12.69 -9.51 -3.50
CA SER A 57 -12.36 -8.16 -3.95
C SER A 57 -11.86 -7.29 -2.79
N PHE A 58 -12.51 -7.40 -1.62
CA PHE A 58 -12.13 -6.70 -0.40
C PHE A 58 -10.77 -7.18 0.12
N ALA A 59 -10.53 -8.49 0.18
CA ALA A 59 -9.28 -9.06 0.64
C ALA A 59 -8.09 -8.62 -0.23
N ILE A 60 -8.26 -8.59 -1.56
CA ILE A 60 -7.22 -8.15 -2.49
C ILE A 60 -6.84 -6.69 -2.22
N VAL A 61 -7.80 -5.77 -2.15
CA VAL A 61 -7.51 -4.34 -1.93
C VAL A 61 -6.91 -4.08 -0.55
N MET A 62 -7.48 -4.69 0.50
CA MET A 62 -6.97 -4.52 1.86
C MET A 62 -5.56 -5.11 2.03
N SER A 63 -5.20 -6.16 1.30
CA SER A 63 -3.81 -6.67 1.27
C SER A 63 -2.82 -5.65 0.69
N GLY A 64 -3.22 -4.91 -0.35
CA GLY A 64 -2.41 -3.83 -0.93
C GLY A 64 -2.21 -2.66 0.05
N ILE A 65 -3.26 -2.31 0.79
CA ILE A 65 -3.21 -1.28 1.84
C ILE A 65 -2.30 -1.74 3.00
N ALA A 66 -2.36 -3.00 3.41
CA ALA A 66 -1.46 -3.56 4.41
C ALA A 66 0.01 -3.46 3.95
N ALA A 67 0.30 -3.88 2.71
CA ALA A 67 1.64 -3.81 2.13
C ALA A 67 2.19 -2.38 2.11
N MET A 68 1.36 -1.38 1.73
CA MET A 68 1.77 0.02 1.79
C MET A 68 2.09 0.51 3.20
N ASN A 69 1.28 0.13 4.18
CA ASN A 69 1.51 0.52 5.58
C ASN A 69 2.81 -0.08 6.13
N PHE A 70 3.11 -1.34 5.80
CA PHE A 70 4.39 -1.95 6.14
C PHE A 70 5.57 -1.28 5.43
N TYR A 71 5.41 -0.93 4.15
CA TYR A 71 6.45 -0.21 3.41
C TYR A 71 6.72 1.17 4.00
N GLN A 72 5.68 1.92 4.37
CA GLN A 72 5.82 3.22 5.05
C GLN A 72 6.51 3.08 6.40
N PHE A 73 6.22 2.02 7.16
CA PHE A 73 6.95 1.73 8.39
C PHE A 73 8.43 1.43 8.11
N TYR A 74 8.74 0.62 7.10
CA TYR A 74 10.11 0.24 6.78
C TYR A 74 10.96 1.44 6.32
N GLN A 75 10.44 2.28 5.42
CA GLN A 75 11.13 3.45 4.87
C GLN A 75 11.18 4.63 5.84
N PHE A 76 10.04 5.00 6.43
CA PHE A 76 9.91 6.26 7.19
C PHE A 76 9.83 6.06 8.71
N ARG A 77 9.82 4.80 9.19
CA ARG A 77 9.69 4.44 10.61
C ARG A 77 8.48 5.05 11.31
N TYR A 78 7.40 5.32 10.56
CA TYR A 78 6.13 5.77 11.13
C TYR A 78 5.47 4.65 11.93
N LYS A 79 5.52 4.74 13.27
CA LYS A 79 4.96 3.73 14.19
C LYS A 79 3.44 3.55 14.03
N THR A 80 2.73 4.61 13.63
CA THR A 80 1.29 4.57 13.34
C THR A 80 0.96 3.69 12.14
N ALA A 81 1.82 3.68 11.11
CA ALA A 81 1.66 2.83 9.93
C ALA A 81 1.84 1.34 10.29
N LEU A 82 2.70 1.00 11.25
CA LEU A 82 2.82 -0.37 11.74
C LEU A 82 1.55 -0.86 12.43
N GLY A 83 0.98 -0.04 13.32
CA GLY A 83 -0.29 -0.37 13.99
C GLY A 83 -1.43 -0.57 12.98
N ALA A 84 -1.58 0.36 12.04
CA ALA A 84 -2.58 0.27 10.97
C ALA A 84 -2.34 -0.95 10.07
N GLY A 85 -1.10 -1.20 9.65
CA GLY A 85 -0.74 -2.35 8.81
C GLY A 85 -1.07 -3.69 9.46
N VAL A 86 -0.76 -3.85 10.75
CA VAL A 86 -1.10 -5.06 11.51
C VAL A 86 -2.62 -5.24 11.61
N LEU A 87 -3.37 -4.19 11.96
CA LEU A 87 -4.83 -4.25 12.05
C LEU A 87 -5.47 -4.65 10.72
N VAL A 88 -5.04 -4.03 9.61
CA VAL A 88 -5.54 -4.35 8.27
C VAL A 88 -5.19 -5.79 7.89
N THR A 89 -3.99 -6.27 8.23
CA THR A 89 -3.59 -7.66 7.96
C THR A 89 -4.47 -8.66 8.70
N VAL A 90 -4.78 -8.41 9.97
CA VAL A 90 -5.70 -9.26 10.74
C VAL A 90 -7.09 -9.28 10.12
N ALA A 91 -7.59 -8.12 9.69
CA ALA A 91 -8.88 -8.03 9.00
C ALA A 91 -8.89 -8.85 7.69
N VAL A 92 -7.84 -8.74 6.87
CA VAL A 92 -7.69 -9.53 5.63
C VAL A 92 -7.72 -11.03 5.92
N ILE A 93 -6.96 -11.49 6.91
CA ILE A 93 -6.93 -12.91 7.29
C ILE A 93 -8.32 -13.37 7.70
N SER A 94 -9.04 -12.58 8.50
CA SER A 94 -10.41 -12.90 8.92
C SER A 94 -11.35 -13.06 7.72
N VAL A 95 -11.27 -12.16 6.73
CA VAL A 95 -12.11 -12.23 5.52
C VAL A 95 -11.75 -13.44 4.66
N VAL A 96 -10.46 -13.73 4.48
CA VAL A 96 -10.01 -14.92 3.73
C VAL A 96 -10.50 -16.20 4.38
N VAL A 97 -10.38 -16.30 5.71
CA VAL A 97 -10.88 -17.45 6.47
C VAL A 97 -12.39 -17.60 6.32
N HIS A 98 -13.15 -16.50 6.47
CA HIS A 98 -14.61 -16.52 6.25
C HIS A 98 -14.98 -17.00 4.85
N HIS A 99 -14.30 -16.47 3.83
CA HIS A 99 -14.55 -16.83 2.44
C HIS A 99 -14.28 -18.32 2.18
N ILE A 100 -13.20 -18.87 2.72
CA ILE A 100 -12.85 -20.28 2.60
C ILE A 100 -13.92 -21.16 3.28
N PHE A 101 -14.39 -20.80 4.48
CA PHE A 101 -15.45 -21.55 5.15
C PHE A 101 -16.81 -21.43 4.46
N ALA A 102 -17.12 -20.31 3.83
CA ALA A 102 -18.36 -20.11 3.10
C ALA A 102 -18.39 -20.83 1.74
N THR A 103 -17.24 -21.28 1.24
CA THR A 103 -17.09 -21.95 -0.07
C THR A 103 -16.76 -23.45 0.02
N MET A 104 -16.50 -23.98 1.23
CA MET A 104 -16.43 -25.41 1.53
C MET A 104 -17.80 -26.01 1.84
#